data_AF-A0A1Y3A6K7-F1
#
_entry.id   AF-A0A1Y3A6K7-F1
#
_cell.length_a   1.000
_cell.length_b   1.000
_cell.length_c   1.000
_cell.angle_alpha   90.00
_cell.angle_beta   90.00
_cell.angle_gamma   90.00
#
_symmetry.space_group_name_H-M   'P 1'
#
loop_
_entity.id
_entity.type
_entity.pdbx_description
1 polymer ?
#
loop_
_entity_poly.entity_id
_entity_poly.type
_entity_poly.pdbx_seq_one_letter_code
_entity_poly.pdbx_strand_id
1 'polypeptide(L)'
;MTKPRTTRTRTTRTAAACALAALLVLATVAAGGAGTAAAQEDPETANEYFETFRAMEGTEAYQEYEEFETMRTFAVSRAQEVGTLDDADRAEFAAVLNTMVAFERAYERADAGEYEASLAAAEEAEVEIDELESYEETQATLAGLAVTRFYASLGDGLRDQASSAERTPDRIELLSMTATAYERANRPNEASEFNLQAEQLSAEYDAAVERMDEAEATAGTLLDQCLNCDTVAGAVGGSANPVRTFERYQASQEALSDVQAAQADANENGLDDRTADLRALASDVGDTRFSLAVASVSILVGYGLVVGLIGTAVLSRIFLWRRTYEMAQIGSIVSGGENDV
;
A
#
# COMPACT_ATOMS: atom_id res chain seq x y z
N MET A 1 52.87 13.18 25.55
CA MET A 1 52.69 12.10 26.54
C MET A 1 51.38 11.40 26.22
N THR A 2 51.38 10.37 25.35
CA THR A 2 51.36 8.92 25.71
C THR A 2 50.21 8.57 26.66
N LYS A 3 49.14 7.88 26.26
CA LYS A 3 49.08 6.59 25.55
C LYS A 3 47.66 6.38 24.95
N PRO A 4 47.51 5.80 23.74
CA PRO A 4 46.22 5.44 23.16
C PRO A 4 45.79 4.04 23.63
N ARG A 5 44.48 3.79 23.74
CA ARG A 5 43.93 2.46 24.05
C ARG A 5 43.40 1.82 22.77
N THR A 6 44.15 0.84 22.28
CA THR A 6 43.87 -0.05 21.16
C THR A 6 42.70 -0.99 21.44
N THR A 7 41.80 -1.05 20.46
CA THR A 7 41.23 -2.23 19.78
C THR A 7 40.95 -3.50 20.58
N ARG A 8 39.67 -3.92 20.59
CA ARG A 8 39.31 -5.35 20.53
C ARG A 8 38.08 -5.56 19.66
N THR A 9 38.36 -5.86 18.40
CA THR A 9 37.55 -6.62 17.46
C THR A 9 37.08 -7.95 18.08
N ARG A 10 35.77 -8.17 18.18
CA ARG A 10 35.17 -9.49 18.36
C ARG A 10 33.66 -9.44 18.09
N THR A 11 33.28 -9.71 16.84
CA THR A 11 32.00 -10.33 16.43
C THR A 11 31.96 -10.59 14.92
N THR A 12 33.04 -11.15 14.37
CA THR A 12 33.09 -11.69 12.99
C THR A 12 33.10 -13.22 13.00
N ARG A 13 32.23 -13.84 13.82
CA ARG A 13 32.08 -15.31 13.89
C ARG A 13 30.64 -15.83 13.89
N THR A 14 29.65 -14.98 13.59
CA THR A 14 28.25 -15.39 13.39
C THR A 14 27.75 -15.18 11.96
N ALA A 15 28.47 -14.41 11.13
CA ALA A 15 28.11 -14.20 9.71
C ALA A 15 28.53 -15.35 8.78
N ALA A 16 29.40 -16.27 9.21
CA ALA A 16 29.88 -17.38 8.38
C ALA A 16 29.08 -18.69 8.57
N ALA A 17 28.13 -18.74 9.51
CA ALA A 17 27.29 -19.92 9.76
C ALA A 17 25.91 -19.83 9.09
N CYS A 18 25.42 -18.62 8.78
CA CYS A 18 24.17 -18.44 8.03
C CYS A 18 24.36 -18.47 6.51
N ALA A 19 25.56 -18.14 6.00
CA ALA A 19 25.85 -18.17 4.56
C ALA A 19 26.01 -19.59 3.99
N LEU A 20 26.25 -20.60 4.84
CA LEU A 20 26.36 -22.01 4.44
C LEU A 20 25.02 -22.78 4.57
N ALA A 21 24.04 -22.21 5.29
CA ALA A 21 22.66 -22.71 5.31
C ALA A 21 21.81 -22.14 4.17
N ALA A 22 22.14 -20.95 3.66
CA ALA A 22 21.48 -20.35 2.50
C ALA A 22 21.90 -20.98 1.15
N LEU A 23 23.05 -21.66 1.10
CA LEU A 23 23.57 -22.31 -0.13
C LEU A 23 23.19 -23.79 -0.27
N LEU A 24 22.42 -24.34 0.70
CA LEU A 24 21.99 -25.75 0.72
C LEU A 24 20.47 -25.95 0.57
N VAL A 25 19.73 -24.88 0.26
CA VAL A 25 18.28 -24.94 -0.04
C VAL A 25 18.00 -24.94 -1.57
N LEU A 26 19.04 -24.78 -2.41
CA LEU A 26 18.91 -24.75 -3.87
C LEU A 26 19.10 -26.12 -4.57
N ALA A 27 18.98 -27.25 -3.85
CA ALA A 27 19.29 -28.57 -4.43
C ALA A 27 18.31 -29.71 -4.09
N THR A 28 17.08 -29.43 -3.65
CA THR A 28 16.09 -30.48 -3.33
C THR A 28 14.67 -30.20 -3.82
N VAL A 29 14.53 -29.73 -5.07
CA VAL A 29 13.28 -29.88 -5.82
C VAL A 29 13.57 -30.71 -7.06
N ALA A 30 13.66 -32.02 -6.85
CA ALA A 30 13.64 -33.03 -7.90
C ALA A 30 13.05 -34.31 -7.29
N ALA A 31 11.72 -34.33 -7.17
CA ALA A 31 10.90 -35.54 -7.18
C ALA A 31 9.42 -35.19 -6.97
N GLY A 32 8.65 -35.13 -8.06
CA GLY A 32 7.19 -35.24 -8.04
C GLY A 32 6.46 -34.03 -8.62
N GLY A 33 6.31 -34.01 -9.93
CA GLY A 33 5.52 -33.02 -10.70
C GLY A 33 6.07 -33.01 -12.12
N ALA A 34 5.29 -33.50 -13.10
CA ALA A 34 5.70 -33.60 -14.49
C ALA A 34 5.95 -32.21 -15.11
N GLY A 35 6.82 -32.14 -16.11
CA GLY A 35 6.89 -30.97 -17.01
C GLY A 35 8.09 -30.04 -16.92
N THR A 36 9.27 -30.44 -16.38
CA THR A 36 10.48 -29.65 -16.67
C THR A 36 10.94 -29.91 -18.09
N ALA A 37 10.62 -28.98 -19.01
CA ALA A 37 11.22 -28.88 -20.33
C ALA A 37 12.75 -28.75 -20.21
N ALA A 38 13.44 -29.89 -20.23
CA ALA A 38 14.82 -29.92 -20.70
C ALA A 38 14.82 -29.36 -22.12
N ALA A 39 15.82 -28.56 -22.49
CA ALA A 39 15.98 -28.02 -23.84
C ALA A 39 15.87 -29.18 -24.87
N GLN A 40 14.66 -29.35 -25.39
CA GLN A 40 14.32 -30.35 -26.37
C GLN A 40 14.57 -29.65 -27.69
N GLU A 41 15.45 -30.22 -28.51
CA GLU A 41 15.71 -29.69 -29.85
C GLU A 41 14.38 -29.60 -30.60
N ASP A 42 14.14 -28.46 -31.26
CA ASP A 42 12.91 -28.23 -32.01
C ASP A 42 12.74 -29.36 -33.05
N PRO A 43 11.55 -29.98 -33.16
CA PRO A 43 11.34 -31.08 -34.11
C PRO A 43 11.61 -30.61 -35.55
N GLU A 44 12.36 -31.40 -36.33
CA GLU A 44 12.68 -31.06 -37.72
C GLU A 44 12.00 -32.00 -38.74
N THR A 45 11.67 -33.21 -38.30
CA THR A 45 11.08 -34.26 -39.14
C THR A 45 9.64 -34.60 -38.75
N ALA A 46 8.87 -35.15 -39.70
CA ALA A 46 7.48 -35.57 -39.46
C ALA A 46 7.35 -36.55 -38.29
N ASN A 47 8.33 -37.45 -38.12
CA ASN A 47 8.34 -38.41 -37.02
C ASN A 47 8.61 -37.73 -35.66
N GLU A 48 9.49 -36.73 -35.60
CA GLU A 48 9.75 -35.97 -34.37
C GLU A 48 8.54 -35.14 -33.96
N TYR A 49 7.87 -34.48 -34.91
CA TYR A 49 6.61 -33.78 -34.63
C TYR A 49 5.52 -34.75 -34.16
N PHE A 50 5.37 -35.90 -34.83
CA PHE A 50 4.43 -36.94 -34.40
C PHE A 50 4.66 -37.37 -32.95
N GLU A 51 5.90 -37.71 -32.58
CA GLU A 51 6.23 -38.12 -31.22
C GLU A 51 6.03 -36.98 -30.21
N THR A 52 6.32 -35.74 -30.60
CA THR A 52 6.11 -34.55 -29.76
C THR A 52 4.62 -34.35 -29.46
N PHE A 53 3.76 -34.25 -30.48
CA PHE A 53 2.32 -34.11 -30.28
C PHE A 53 1.70 -35.31 -29.57
N ARG A 54 2.24 -36.52 -29.79
CA ARG A 54 1.81 -37.72 -29.05
C ARG A 54 2.20 -37.64 -27.57
N ALA A 55 3.38 -37.13 -27.24
CA ALA A 55 3.85 -37.01 -25.87
C ALA A 55 3.02 -35.99 -25.05
N MET A 56 2.40 -35.03 -25.73
CA MET A 56 1.48 -34.04 -25.15
C MET A 56 0.10 -34.63 -24.80
N GLU A 57 -0.13 -35.93 -25.07
CA GLU A 57 -1.36 -36.60 -24.64
C GLU A 57 -1.52 -36.54 -23.12
N GLY A 58 -2.65 -36.02 -22.67
CA GLY A 58 -2.99 -36.00 -21.26
C GLY A 58 -2.40 -34.82 -20.48
N THR A 59 -1.79 -33.83 -21.12
CA THR A 59 -1.52 -32.52 -20.51
C THR A 59 -2.82 -31.92 -19.96
N GLU A 60 -2.80 -31.46 -18.70
CA GLU A 60 -4.00 -30.97 -17.99
C GLU A 60 -4.66 -29.79 -18.70
N ALA A 61 -3.86 -28.83 -19.18
CA ALA A 61 -4.34 -27.69 -19.96
C ALA A 61 -5.20 -28.12 -21.17
N TYR A 62 -4.79 -29.16 -21.90
CA TYR A 62 -5.50 -29.61 -23.10
C TYR A 62 -6.72 -30.46 -22.77
N GLN A 63 -6.76 -31.09 -21.59
CA GLN A 63 -7.96 -31.77 -21.10
C GLN A 63 -9.04 -30.77 -20.67
N GLU A 64 -8.66 -29.65 -20.07
CA GLU A 64 -9.59 -28.60 -19.66
C GLU A 64 -10.11 -27.79 -20.87
N TYR A 65 -9.23 -27.54 -21.84
CA TYR A 65 -9.52 -26.83 -23.08
C TYR A 65 -9.45 -27.78 -24.27
N GLU A 66 -10.54 -28.53 -24.48
CA GLU A 66 -10.67 -29.61 -25.48
C GLU A 66 -10.32 -29.18 -26.93
N GLU A 67 -10.36 -27.88 -27.24
CA GLU A 67 -9.92 -27.34 -28.52
C GLU A 67 -8.44 -27.64 -28.79
N PHE A 68 -7.58 -27.56 -27.76
CA PHE A 68 -6.16 -27.89 -27.89
C PHE A 68 -5.91 -29.39 -28.00
N GLU A 69 -6.71 -30.23 -27.33
CA GLU A 69 -6.67 -31.69 -27.52
C GLU A 69 -7.10 -32.10 -28.93
N THR A 70 -8.05 -31.35 -29.50
CA THR A 70 -8.49 -31.49 -30.89
C THR A 70 -7.36 -31.12 -31.85
N MET A 71 -6.70 -29.97 -31.65
CA MET A 71 -5.52 -29.55 -32.44
C MET A 71 -4.40 -30.59 -32.38
N ARG A 72 -4.05 -31.08 -31.18
CA ARG A 72 -3.07 -32.16 -30.98
C ARG A 72 -3.42 -33.39 -31.83
N THR A 73 -4.67 -33.83 -31.77
CA THR A 73 -5.13 -35.03 -32.49
C THR A 73 -5.07 -34.85 -34.01
N PHE A 74 -5.38 -33.65 -34.51
CA PHE A 74 -5.20 -33.31 -35.91
C PHE A 74 -3.72 -33.27 -36.31
N ALA A 75 -2.87 -32.65 -35.51
CA ALA A 75 -1.43 -32.57 -35.75
C ALA A 75 -0.77 -33.96 -35.79
N VAL A 76 -1.15 -34.86 -34.88
CA VAL A 76 -0.73 -36.27 -34.87
C VAL A 76 -1.14 -36.98 -36.16
N SER A 77 -2.40 -36.80 -36.60
CA SER A 77 -2.92 -37.43 -37.81
C SER A 77 -2.24 -36.90 -39.08
N ARG A 78 -2.02 -35.59 -39.15
CA ARG A 78 -1.34 -34.89 -40.23
C ARG A 78 0.12 -35.35 -40.34
N ALA A 79 0.84 -35.44 -39.22
CA ALA A 79 2.23 -35.87 -39.20
C ALA A 79 2.41 -37.32 -39.71
N GLN A 80 1.43 -38.20 -39.48
CA GLN A 80 1.41 -39.55 -40.04
C GLN A 80 1.18 -39.59 -41.56
N GLU A 81 0.43 -38.63 -42.10
CA GLU A 81 0.07 -38.59 -43.53
C GLU A 81 1.18 -38.00 -44.40
N VAL A 82 1.79 -36.89 -43.96
CA VAL A 82 2.72 -36.09 -44.79
C VAL A 82 4.02 -36.85 -45.08
N GLY A 83 4.50 -37.70 -44.18
CA GLY A 83 5.62 -38.62 -44.38
C GLY A 83 7.01 -37.95 -44.50
N THR A 84 7.16 -36.93 -45.36
CA THR A 84 8.35 -36.07 -45.46
C THR A 84 7.89 -34.62 -45.52
N LEU A 85 8.37 -33.80 -44.58
CA LEU A 85 7.98 -32.39 -44.49
C LEU A 85 8.73 -31.56 -45.53
N ASP A 86 8.00 -30.70 -46.24
CA ASP A 86 8.62 -29.54 -46.88
C ASP A 86 8.78 -28.38 -45.87
N ASP A 87 9.30 -27.24 -46.34
CA ASP A 87 9.53 -26.09 -45.47
C ASP A 87 8.23 -25.43 -44.99
N ALA A 88 7.14 -25.55 -45.77
CA ALA A 88 5.83 -25.02 -45.39
C ALA A 88 5.17 -25.93 -44.34
N ASP A 89 5.21 -27.25 -44.53
CA ASP A 89 4.72 -28.21 -43.52
C ASP A 89 5.48 -28.04 -42.19
N ARG A 90 6.80 -27.81 -42.25
CA ARG A 90 7.61 -27.59 -41.03
C ARG A 90 7.20 -26.30 -40.30
N ALA A 91 6.94 -25.22 -41.04
CA ALA A 91 6.47 -23.96 -40.46
C ALA A 91 5.08 -24.10 -39.83
N GLU A 92 4.15 -24.78 -40.52
CA GLU A 92 2.80 -25.09 -40.00
C GLU A 92 2.90 -25.87 -38.68
N PHE A 93 3.64 -26.98 -38.65
CA PHE A 93 3.79 -27.79 -37.43
C PHE A 93 4.48 -27.05 -36.29
N ALA A 94 5.48 -26.22 -36.59
CA ALA A 94 6.14 -25.38 -35.58
C ALA A 94 5.15 -24.36 -34.99
N ALA A 95 4.34 -23.71 -35.82
CA ALA A 95 3.34 -22.75 -35.34
C ALA A 95 2.27 -23.42 -34.45
N VAL A 96 1.80 -24.61 -34.82
CA VAL A 96 0.89 -25.40 -33.97
C VAL A 96 1.54 -25.73 -32.63
N LEU A 97 2.78 -26.23 -32.63
CA LEU A 97 3.50 -26.59 -31.41
C LEU A 97 3.72 -25.37 -30.51
N ASN A 98 4.17 -24.25 -31.07
CA ASN A 98 4.42 -23.02 -30.32
C ASN A 98 3.14 -22.49 -29.67
N THR A 99 2.03 -22.50 -30.41
CA THR A 99 0.71 -22.10 -29.92
C THR A 99 0.29 -22.96 -28.72
N MET A 100 0.43 -24.27 -28.83
CA MET A 100 0.08 -25.21 -27.76
C MET A 100 0.96 -25.02 -26.50
N VAL A 101 2.27 -24.85 -26.68
CA VAL A 101 3.23 -24.65 -25.58
C VAL A 101 3.05 -23.29 -24.89
N ALA A 102 2.77 -22.23 -25.67
CA ALA A 102 2.48 -20.91 -25.14
C ALA A 102 1.21 -20.93 -24.28
N PHE A 103 0.15 -21.61 -24.74
CA PHE A 103 -1.06 -21.79 -23.96
C PHE A 103 -0.84 -22.60 -22.67
N GLU A 104 -0.10 -23.71 -22.75
CA GLU A 104 0.23 -24.53 -21.57
C GLU A 104 0.96 -23.70 -20.51
N ARG A 105 1.90 -22.84 -20.92
CA ARG A 105 2.57 -21.92 -19.99
C ARG A 105 1.59 -20.96 -19.33
N ALA A 106 0.64 -20.40 -20.07
CA ALA A 106 -0.38 -19.52 -19.48
C ALA A 106 -1.23 -20.25 -18.44
N TYR A 107 -1.62 -21.48 -18.75
CA TYR A 107 -2.38 -22.36 -17.86
C TYR A 107 -1.62 -22.70 -16.57
N GLU A 108 -0.38 -23.17 -16.67
CA GLU A 108 0.45 -23.52 -15.51
C GLU A 108 0.66 -22.34 -14.56
N ARG A 109 0.82 -21.12 -15.11
CA ARG A 109 0.92 -19.90 -14.30
C ARG A 109 -0.39 -19.59 -13.56
N ALA A 110 -1.54 -19.81 -14.20
CA ALA A 110 -2.83 -19.63 -13.54
C ALA A 110 -3.03 -20.64 -12.40
N ASP A 111 -2.70 -21.91 -12.63
CA ASP A 111 -2.81 -22.98 -11.62
C ASP A 111 -1.87 -22.74 -10.42
N ALA A 112 -0.67 -22.20 -10.68
CA ALA A 112 0.26 -21.78 -9.64
C ALA A 112 -0.19 -20.53 -8.86
N GLY A 113 -1.28 -19.88 -9.26
CA GLY A 113 -1.75 -18.62 -8.67
C GLY A 113 -0.94 -17.40 -9.09
N GLU A 114 -0.14 -17.49 -10.15
CA GLU A 114 0.69 -16.42 -10.69
C GLU A 114 -0.08 -15.65 -11.79
N TYR A 115 -1.18 -14.99 -11.41
CA TYR A 115 -2.16 -14.44 -12.35
C TYR A 115 -1.62 -13.36 -13.31
N GLU A 116 -0.75 -12.46 -12.83
CA GLU A 116 -0.11 -11.45 -13.69
C GLU A 116 0.77 -12.12 -14.76
N ALA A 117 1.56 -13.12 -14.36
CA ALA A 117 2.40 -13.88 -15.29
C ALA A 117 1.55 -14.74 -16.24
N SER A 118 0.40 -15.23 -15.77
CA SER A 118 -0.56 -15.97 -16.59
C SER A 118 -1.20 -15.08 -17.65
N LEU A 119 -1.60 -13.85 -17.31
CA LEU A 119 -2.09 -12.87 -18.28
C LEU A 119 -1.04 -12.59 -19.36
N ALA A 120 0.20 -12.29 -18.98
CA ALA A 120 1.28 -12.04 -19.93
C ALA A 120 1.56 -13.25 -20.84
N ALA A 121 1.57 -14.47 -20.28
CA ALA A 121 1.75 -15.69 -21.07
C ALA A 121 0.56 -15.98 -22.00
N ALA A 122 -0.67 -15.60 -21.62
CA ALA A 122 -1.83 -15.71 -22.50
C ALA A 122 -1.76 -14.71 -23.67
N GLU A 123 -1.21 -13.51 -23.46
CA GLU A 123 -0.92 -12.57 -24.55
C GLU A 123 0.17 -13.11 -25.49
N GLU A 124 1.19 -13.79 -24.97
CA GLU A 124 2.16 -14.52 -25.80
C GLU A 124 1.47 -15.60 -26.64
N ALA A 125 0.52 -16.34 -26.05
CA ALA A 125 -0.24 -17.36 -26.77
C ALA A 125 -1.09 -16.76 -27.91
N GLU A 126 -1.69 -15.59 -27.72
CA GLU A 126 -2.39 -14.87 -28.81
C GLU A 126 -1.45 -14.52 -29.96
N VAL A 127 -0.22 -14.10 -29.69
CA VAL A 127 0.79 -13.81 -30.72
C VAL A 127 1.12 -15.07 -31.53
N GLU A 128 1.28 -16.22 -30.87
CA GLU A 128 1.52 -17.49 -31.57
C GLU A 128 0.28 -17.96 -32.36
N ILE A 129 -0.94 -17.66 -31.88
CA ILE A 129 -2.18 -17.93 -32.61
C ILE A 129 -2.27 -17.08 -33.88
N ASP A 130 -1.91 -15.80 -33.82
CA ASP A 130 -1.86 -14.92 -34.99
C ASP A 130 -0.84 -15.42 -36.04
N GLU A 131 0.31 -15.94 -35.60
CA GLU A 131 1.28 -16.57 -36.50
C GLU A 131 0.71 -17.87 -37.09
N LEU A 132 0.06 -18.70 -36.28
CA LEU A 132 -0.62 -19.92 -36.73
C LEU A 132 -1.70 -19.63 -37.78
N GLU A 133 -2.45 -18.54 -37.66
CA GLU A 133 -3.49 -18.15 -38.63
C GLU A 133 -2.94 -18.00 -40.05
N SER A 134 -1.67 -17.59 -40.18
CA SER A 134 -1.01 -17.45 -41.48
C SER A 134 -0.76 -18.78 -42.20
N TYR A 135 -0.75 -19.90 -41.47
CA TYR A 135 -0.56 -21.25 -42.00
C TYR A 135 -1.85 -22.08 -41.97
N GLU A 136 -2.64 -21.98 -40.89
CA GLU A 136 -3.83 -22.78 -40.63
C GLU A 136 -4.90 -21.98 -39.84
N GLU A 137 -5.80 -21.33 -40.57
CA GLU A 137 -6.88 -20.48 -40.05
C GLU A 137 -7.88 -21.23 -39.14
N THR A 138 -8.15 -22.51 -39.42
CA THR A 138 -9.15 -23.30 -38.67
C THR A 138 -8.64 -23.65 -37.28
N GLN A 139 -7.37 -24.05 -37.16
CA GLN A 139 -6.71 -24.36 -35.90
C GLN A 139 -6.44 -23.08 -35.10
N ALA A 140 -6.03 -21.98 -35.75
CA ALA A 140 -5.92 -20.68 -35.10
C ALA A 140 -7.27 -20.23 -34.49
N THR A 141 -8.37 -20.40 -35.23
CA THR A 141 -9.72 -20.10 -34.73
C THR A 141 -10.09 -20.96 -33.51
N LEU A 142 -9.74 -22.24 -33.52
CA LEU A 142 -9.98 -23.14 -32.37
C LEU A 142 -9.15 -22.73 -31.15
N ALA A 143 -7.86 -22.41 -31.34
CA ALA A 143 -6.99 -21.93 -30.28
C ALA A 143 -7.48 -20.60 -29.70
N GLY A 144 -7.90 -19.66 -30.55
CA GLY A 144 -8.48 -18.38 -30.13
C GLY A 144 -9.75 -18.54 -29.30
N LEU A 145 -10.60 -19.52 -29.63
CA LEU A 145 -11.77 -19.85 -28.81
C LEU A 145 -11.36 -20.37 -27.43
N ALA A 146 -10.37 -21.27 -27.35
CA ALA A 146 -9.88 -21.77 -26.07
C ALA A 146 -9.24 -20.67 -25.22
N VAL A 147 -8.40 -19.80 -25.80
CA VAL A 147 -7.82 -18.66 -25.10
C VAL A 147 -8.89 -17.69 -24.60
N THR A 148 -9.93 -17.43 -25.39
CA THR A 148 -11.09 -16.62 -24.95
C THR A 148 -11.78 -17.24 -23.73
N ARG A 149 -11.97 -18.57 -23.72
CA ARG A 149 -12.55 -19.29 -22.57
C ARG A 149 -11.60 -19.28 -21.37
N PHE A 150 -10.30 -19.37 -21.61
CA PHE A 150 -9.28 -19.31 -20.57
C PHE A 150 -9.29 -17.96 -19.86
N TYR A 151 -9.31 -16.86 -20.60
CA TYR A 151 -9.46 -15.52 -20.02
C TYR A 151 -10.73 -15.37 -19.18
N ALA A 152 -11.84 -16.02 -19.56
CA ALA A 152 -13.06 -15.99 -18.75
C ALA A 152 -12.86 -16.67 -17.39
N SER A 153 -12.20 -17.83 -17.38
CA SER A 153 -11.86 -18.58 -16.14
C SER A 153 -10.86 -17.80 -15.28
N LEU A 154 -9.83 -17.22 -15.92
CA LEU A 154 -8.84 -16.38 -15.28
C LEU A 154 -9.47 -15.15 -14.62
N GLY A 155 -10.40 -14.49 -15.32
CA GLY A 155 -11.17 -13.36 -14.78
C GLY A 155 -12.02 -13.75 -13.57
N ASP A 156 -12.65 -14.93 -13.56
CA ASP A 156 -13.37 -15.43 -12.39
C ASP A 156 -12.43 -15.67 -11.20
N GLY A 157 -11.24 -16.24 -11.41
CA GLY A 157 -10.24 -16.43 -10.35
C GLY A 157 -9.65 -15.12 -9.82
N LEU A 158 -9.38 -14.15 -10.70
CA LEU A 158 -8.91 -12.80 -10.33
C LEU A 158 -9.97 -12.04 -9.51
N ARG A 159 -11.25 -12.14 -9.90
CA ARG A 159 -12.36 -11.55 -9.16
C ARG A 159 -12.43 -12.09 -7.73
N ASP A 160 -12.31 -13.40 -7.58
CA ASP A 160 -12.38 -14.05 -6.26
C ASP A 160 -11.22 -13.62 -5.36
N GLN A 161 -10.01 -13.45 -5.91
CA GLN A 161 -8.89 -12.86 -5.19
C GLN A 161 -9.10 -11.38 -4.84
N ALA A 162 -9.61 -10.56 -5.76
CA ALA A 162 -9.92 -9.16 -5.49
C ALA A 162 -10.88 -9.04 -4.29
N SER A 163 -11.89 -9.92 -4.22
CA SER A 163 -12.87 -9.94 -3.13
C SER A 163 -12.27 -10.32 -1.76
N SER A 164 -11.15 -11.05 -1.75
CA SER A 164 -10.47 -11.52 -0.54
C SER A 164 -9.21 -10.73 -0.18
N ALA A 165 -8.71 -9.87 -1.07
CA ALA A 165 -7.55 -9.02 -0.84
C ALA A 165 -7.81 -8.05 0.33
N GLU A 166 -6.94 -8.07 1.34
CA GLU A 166 -7.08 -7.21 2.53
C GLU A 166 -6.55 -5.79 2.29
N ARG A 167 -5.55 -5.65 1.42
CA ARG A 167 -4.92 -4.36 1.08
C ARG A 167 -5.65 -3.73 -0.10
N THR A 168 -6.04 -2.47 0.06
CA THR A 168 -6.72 -1.72 -1.01
C THR A 168 -5.90 -1.63 -2.30
N PRO A 169 -4.58 -1.35 -2.26
CA PRO A 169 -3.76 -1.32 -3.48
C PRO A 169 -3.78 -2.63 -4.27
N ASP A 170 -3.59 -3.76 -3.58
CA ASP A 170 -3.60 -5.09 -4.19
C ASP A 170 -4.99 -5.39 -4.79
N ARG A 171 -6.08 -4.98 -4.10
CA ARG A 171 -7.44 -5.09 -4.62
C ARG A 171 -7.65 -4.28 -5.90
N ILE A 172 -7.16 -3.04 -5.97
CA ILE A 172 -7.26 -2.19 -7.18
C ILE A 172 -6.57 -2.89 -8.36
N GLU A 173 -5.36 -3.42 -8.14
CA GLU A 173 -4.60 -4.12 -9.16
C GLU A 173 -5.33 -5.38 -9.66
N LEU A 174 -5.84 -6.21 -8.74
CA LEU A 174 -6.62 -7.40 -9.07
C LEU A 174 -7.92 -7.07 -9.83
N LEU A 175 -8.61 -5.98 -9.47
CA LEU A 175 -9.80 -5.52 -10.21
C LEU A 175 -9.44 -5.06 -11.64
N SER A 176 -8.33 -4.36 -11.81
CA SER A 176 -7.83 -3.96 -13.13
C SER A 176 -7.49 -5.17 -13.99
N MET A 177 -6.79 -6.16 -13.44
CA MET A 177 -6.48 -7.42 -14.14
C MET A 177 -7.75 -8.21 -14.46
N THR A 178 -8.73 -8.24 -13.56
CA THR A 178 -10.05 -8.85 -13.80
C THR A 178 -10.74 -8.22 -15.00
N ALA A 179 -10.70 -6.89 -15.10
CA ALA A 179 -11.29 -6.17 -16.23
C ALA A 179 -10.60 -6.52 -17.56
N THR A 180 -9.27 -6.55 -17.58
CA THR A 180 -8.48 -6.98 -18.74
C THR A 180 -8.82 -8.41 -19.15
N ALA A 181 -8.86 -9.34 -18.20
CA ALA A 181 -9.23 -10.73 -18.49
C ALA A 181 -10.63 -10.82 -19.12
N TYR A 182 -11.63 -10.13 -18.59
CA TYR A 182 -12.98 -10.14 -19.18
C TYR A 182 -13.05 -9.43 -20.54
N GLU A 183 -12.27 -8.39 -20.78
CA GLU A 183 -12.18 -7.75 -22.10
C GLU A 183 -11.67 -8.75 -23.15
N ARG A 184 -10.57 -9.44 -22.83
CA ARG A 184 -9.99 -10.50 -23.67
C ARG A 184 -10.90 -11.72 -23.81
N ALA A 185 -11.72 -12.01 -22.80
CA ALA A 185 -12.77 -13.03 -22.86
C ALA A 185 -14.00 -12.62 -23.69
N ASN A 186 -13.96 -11.48 -24.37
CA ASN A 186 -15.08 -10.91 -25.13
C ASN A 186 -16.34 -10.68 -24.25
N ARG A 187 -16.12 -10.20 -23.02
CA ARG A 187 -17.14 -9.84 -22.03
C ARG A 187 -17.04 -8.35 -21.65
N PRO A 188 -17.40 -7.44 -22.57
CA PRO A 188 -17.15 -6.00 -22.41
C PRO A 188 -17.98 -5.34 -21.30
N ASN A 189 -19.15 -5.90 -20.95
CA ASN A 189 -19.98 -5.35 -19.88
C ASN A 189 -19.31 -5.58 -18.52
N GLU A 190 -18.86 -6.81 -18.28
CA GLU A 190 -18.13 -7.21 -17.09
C GLU A 190 -16.81 -6.44 -16.98
N ALA A 191 -16.04 -6.35 -18.07
CA ALA A 191 -14.81 -5.56 -18.11
C ALA A 191 -15.05 -4.09 -17.71
N SER A 192 -16.11 -3.46 -18.24
CA SER A 192 -16.48 -2.08 -17.91
C SER A 192 -16.87 -1.92 -16.44
N GLU A 193 -17.58 -2.90 -15.87
CA GLU A 193 -17.97 -2.90 -14.46
C GLU A 193 -16.73 -2.93 -13.55
N PHE A 194 -15.78 -3.82 -13.81
CA PHE A 194 -14.56 -3.94 -13.01
C PHE A 194 -13.62 -2.75 -13.20
N ASN A 195 -13.53 -2.18 -14.40
CA ASN A 195 -12.81 -0.92 -14.62
C ASN A 195 -13.38 0.22 -13.78
N LEU A 196 -14.71 0.38 -13.76
CA LEU A 196 -15.35 1.41 -12.93
C LEU A 196 -15.11 1.19 -11.43
N GLN A 197 -15.11 -0.06 -10.96
CA GLN A 197 -14.79 -0.39 -9.57
C GLN A 197 -13.34 -0.04 -9.23
N ALA A 198 -12.38 -0.40 -10.10
CA ALA A 198 -10.97 -0.09 -9.93
C ALA A 198 -10.73 1.43 -9.91
N GLU A 199 -11.34 2.18 -10.84
CA GLU A 199 -11.23 3.65 -10.90
C GLU A 199 -11.80 4.33 -9.65
N GLN A 200 -12.99 3.91 -9.19
CA GLN A 200 -13.60 4.45 -7.98
C GLN A 200 -12.74 4.18 -6.75
N LEU A 201 -12.29 2.94 -6.58
CA LEU A 201 -11.47 2.54 -5.44
C LEU A 201 -10.10 3.24 -5.47
N SER A 202 -9.50 3.43 -6.66
CA SER A 202 -8.27 4.20 -6.82
C SER A 202 -8.46 5.66 -6.41
N ALA A 203 -9.54 6.31 -6.85
CA ALA A 203 -9.81 7.70 -6.48
C ALA A 203 -10.04 7.87 -4.97
N GLU A 204 -10.75 6.93 -4.33
CA GLU A 204 -10.96 6.90 -2.88
C GLU A 204 -9.64 6.67 -2.13
N TYR A 205 -8.81 5.74 -2.62
CA TYR A 205 -7.49 5.46 -2.07
C TYR A 205 -6.55 6.67 -2.18
N ASP A 206 -6.47 7.30 -3.35
CA ASP A 206 -5.63 8.46 -3.59
C ASP A 206 -6.02 9.63 -2.68
N ALA A 207 -7.33 9.88 -2.52
CA ALA A 207 -7.82 10.88 -1.58
C ALA A 207 -7.52 10.52 -0.11
N ALA A 208 -7.49 9.24 0.25
CA ALA A 208 -7.07 8.81 1.58
C ALA A 208 -5.56 9.03 1.79
N VAL A 209 -4.73 8.71 0.80
CA VAL A 209 -3.28 8.94 0.86
C VAL A 209 -2.98 10.44 0.99
N GLU A 210 -3.65 11.29 0.22
CA GLU A 210 -3.47 12.75 0.29
C GLU A 210 -3.82 13.29 1.68
N ARG A 211 -4.93 12.80 2.28
CA ARG A 211 -5.29 13.13 3.68
C ARG A 211 -4.24 12.66 4.69
N MET A 212 -3.65 11.47 4.49
CA MET A 212 -2.56 10.98 5.36
C MET A 212 -1.33 11.89 5.25
N ASP A 213 -0.92 12.23 4.03
CA ASP A 213 0.22 13.13 3.77
C ASP A 213 0.01 14.52 4.39
N GLU A 214 -1.20 15.08 4.27
CA GLU A 214 -1.57 16.37 4.88
C GLU A 214 -1.54 16.33 6.41
N ALA A 215 -2.06 15.25 7.02
CA ALA A 215 -2.02 15.06 8.46
C ALA A 215 -0.58 14.96 8.99
N GLU A 216 0.27 14.19 8.30
CA GLU A 216 1.70 14.07 8.63
C GLU A 216 2.42 15.42 8.52
N ALA A 217 2.17 16.18 7.45
CA ALA A 217 2.77 17.50 7.24
C ALA A 217 2.32 18.52 8.31
N THR A 218 1.05 18.49 8.67
CA THR A 218 0.47 19.36 9.72
C THR A 218 1.06 19.04 11.09
N ALA A 219 1.13 17.75 11.44
CA ALA A 219 1.75 17.28 12.68
C ALA A 219 3.25 17.59 12.73
N GLY A 220 3.98 17.35 11.64
CA GLY A 220 5.40 17.68 11.54
C GLY A 220 5.66 19.18 11.75
N THR A 221 4.87 20.03 11.09
CA THR A 221 4.93 21.49 11.27
C THR A 221 4.68 21.91 12.71
N LEU A 222 3.71 21.29 13.39
CA LEU A 222 3.43 21.53 14.80
C LEU A 222 4.64 21.17 15.68
N LEU A 223 5.19 19.97 15.49
CA LEU A 223 6.33 19.47 16.27
C LEU A 223 7.57 20.35 16.07
N ASP A 224 7.86 20.75 14.82
CA ASP A 224 8.98 21.63 14.48
C ASP A 224 8.85 23.02 15.13
N GLN A 225 7.64 23.58 15.17
CA GLN A 225 7.39 24.87 15.81
C GLN A 225 7.45 24.82 17.35
N CYS A 226 7.46 23.60 17.91
CA CYS A 226 7.43 23.32 19.34
C CYS A 226 8.75 22.69 19.84
N LEU A 227 9.90 23.23 19.40
CA LEU A 227 11.23 22.87 19.92
C LEU A 227 11.26 22.92 21.47
N ASN A 228 11.24 21.74 22.11
CA ASN A 228 11.20 21.47 23.57
C ASN A 228 9.82 21.55 24.26
N CYS A 229 8.71 21.49 23.52
CA CYS A 229 7.39 21.42 24.13
C CYS A 229 7.12 20.12 24.87
N ASP A 230 7.96 19.11 24.76
CA ASP A 230 7.93 17.87 25.55
C ASP A 230 8.05 18.14 27.06
N THR A 231 8.45 19.35 27.45
CA THR A 231 8.46 19.80 28.85
C THR A 231 7.66 21.08 29.04
N VAL A 232 7.02 21.21 30.19
CA VAL A 232 6.28 22.43 30.58
C VAL A 232 7.20 23.66 30.54
N ALA A 233 8.48 23.50 30.91
CA ALA A 233 9.45 24.58 30.91
C ALA A 233 9.80 25.06 29.49
N GLY A 234 9.90 24.16 28.52
CA GLY A 234 10.11 24.52 27.11
C GLY A 234 8.84 25.07 26.45
N ALA A 235 7.67 24.53 26.79
CA ALA A 235 6.37 25.01 26.33
C ALA A 235 6.05 26.45 26.83
N VAL A 236 6.41 26.77 28.07
CA VAL A 236 6.25 28.12 28.65
C VAL A 236 7.42 29.05 28.27
N GLY A 237 8.65 28.55 28.27
CA GLY A 237 9.86 29.33 27.99
C GLY A 237 10.07 29.66 26.51
N GLY A 238 9.48 28.88 25.61
CA GLY A 238 9.56 29.07 24.16
C GLY A 238 8.64 30.16 23.59
N SER A 239 7.75 30.75 24.39
CA SER A 239 6.86 31.82 23.92
C SER A 239 6.98 33.07 24.80
N ALA A 240 7.39 34.19 24.19
CA ALA A 240 7.35 35.51 24.83
C ALA A 240 5.90 36.04 24.98
N ASN A 241 4.92 35.38 24.35
CA ASN A 241 3.52 35.80 24.32
C ASN A 241 2.61 34.62 24.72
N PRO A 242 1.89 34.71 25.85
CA PRO A 242 1.00 33.65 26.33
C PRO A 242 -0.15 33.32 25.37
N VAL A 243 -0.57 34.25 24.50
CA VAL A 243 -1.62 34.01 23.50
C VAL A 243 -1.19 32.94 22.48
N ARG A 244 0.08 32.92 22.09
CA ARG A 244 0.62 31.91 21.16
C ARG A 244 0.58 30.49 21.73
N THR A 245 0.64 30.33 23.05
CA THR A 245 0.54 29.01 23.68
C THR A 245 -0.87 28.43 23.55
N PHE A 246 -1.91 29.27 23.59
CA PHE A 246 -3.29 28.84 23.36
C PHE A 246 -3.56 28.47 21.89
N GLU A 247 -3.04 29.26 20.94
CA GLU A 247 -3.12 28.95 19.50
C GLU A 247 -2.45 27.61 19.18
N ARG A 248 -1.25 27.37 19.73
CA ARG A 248 -0.54 26.09 19.59
C ARG A 248 -1.28 24.92 20.23
N TYR A 249 -1.90 25.14 21.38
CA TYR A 249 -2.74 24.10 21.98
C TYR A 249 -3.93 23.75 21.08
N GLN A 250 -4.62 24.73 20.48
CA GLN A 250 -5.70 24.46 19.53
C GLN A 250 -5.20 23.71 18.28
N ALA A 251 -4.10 24.18 17.68
CA ALA A 251 -3.47 23.50 16.55
C ALA A 251 -3.07 22.05 16.88
N SER A 252 -2.62 21.78 18.11
CA SER A 252 -2.30 20.42 18.55
C SER A 252 -3.52 19.50 18.72
N GLN A 253 -4.72 20.07 18.93
CA GLN A 253 -5.95 19.27 18.96
C GLN A 253 -6.39 18.86 17.56
N GLU A 254 -6.30 19.79 16.62
CA GLU A 254 -6.60 19.56 15.20
C GLU A 254 -5.61 18.53 14.62
N ALA A 255 -4.30 18.77 14.74
CA ALA A 255 -3.28 17.84 14.28
C ALA A 255 -3.42 16.43 14.89
N LEU A 256 -3.78 16.30 16.17
CA LEU A 256 -4.01 14.99 16.78
C LEU A 256 -5.24 14.29 16.18
N SER A 257 -6.32 15.04 15.93
CA SER A 257 -7.52 14.51 15.29
C SER A 257 -7.24 14.04 13.87
N ASP A 258 -6.48 14.83 13.11
CA ASP A 258 -6.14 14.54 11.72
C ASP A 258 -5.24 13.31 11.61
N VAL A 259 -4.20 13.19 12.45
CA VAL A 259 -3.34 12.00 12.47
C VAL A 259 -4.11 10.74 12.89
N GLN A 260 -5.06 10.85 13.82
CA GLN A 260 -5.91 9.72 14.20
C GLN A 260 -6.86 9.29 13.07
N ALA A 261 -7.42 10.25 12.33
CA ALA A 261 -8.22 9.96 11.14
C ALA A 261 -7.37 9.30 10.04
N ALA A 262 -6.20 9.86 9.75
CA ALA A 262 -5.22 9.28 8.82
C ALA A 262 -4.81 7.86 9.23
N GLN A 263 -4.60 7.62 10.53
CA GLN A 263 -4.29 6.29 11.05
C GLN A 263 -5.43 5.30 10.78
N ALA A 264 -6.68 5.73 10.94
CA ALA A 264 -7.86 4.92 10.65
C ALA A 264 -7.96 4.62 9.15
N ASP A 265 -7.75 5.63 8.29
CA ASP A 265 -7.70 5.45 6.83
C ASP A 265 -6.59 4.46 6.44
N ALA A 266 -5.40 4.57 7.02
CA ALA A 266 -4.28 3.66 6.73
C ALA A 266 -4.62 2.21 7.13
N ASN A 267 -5.27 2.05 8.28
CA ASN A 267 -5.69 0.73 8.77
C ASN A 267 -6.82 0.14 7.91
N GLU A 268 -7.78 0.95 7.47
CA GLU A 268 -8.86 0.53 6.56
C GLU A 268 -8.31 0.09 5.20
N ASN A 269 -7.20 0.69 4.75
CA ASN A 269 -6.56 0.35 3.49
C ASN A 269 -5.49 -0.76 3.60
N GLY A 270 -5.31 -1.38 4.78
CA GLY A 270 -4.34 -2.44 5.00
C GLY A 270 -2.87 -1.98 4.90
N LEU A 271 -2.59 -0.74 5.28
CA LEU A 271 -1.24 -0.14 5.25
C LEU A 271 -0.55 -0.25 6.61
N ASP A 272 -0.26 -1.47 7.06
CA ASP A 272 0.21 -1.77 8.43
C ASP A 272 1.41 -0.94 8.90
N ASP A 273 2.44 -0.82 8.05
CA ASP A 273 3.64 -0.03 8.35
C ASP A 273 3.28 1.44 8.57
N ARG A 274 2.46 2.00 7.67
CA ARG A 274 2.02 3.40 7.76
C ARG A 274 1.09 3.63 8.95
N THR A 275 0.23 2.67 9.27
CA THR A 275 -0.58 2.69 10.50
C THR A 275 0.30 2.72 11.75
N ALA A 276 1.42 2.00 11.77
CA ALA A 276 2.38 2.03 12.88
C ALA A 276 3.07 3.39 13.00
N ASP A 277 3.50 3.97 11.88
CA ASP A 277 4.13 5.30 11.83
C ASP A 277 3.17 6.40 12.28
N LEU A 278 1.94 6.42 11.76
CA LEU A 278 0.90 7.36 12.17
C LEU A 278 0.50 7.21 13.63
N ARG A 279 0.51 5.98 14.18
CA ARG A 279 0.28 5.74 15.62
C ARG A 279 1.40 6.34 16.47
N ALA A 280 2.65 6.22 16.05
CA ALA A 280 3.78 6.84 16.74
C ALA A 280 3.67 8.37 16.68
N LEU A 281 3.36 8.93 15.51
CA LEU A 281 3.15 10.36 15.32
C LEU A 281 2.00 10.90 16.19
N ALA A 282 0.89 10.17 16.28
CA ALA A 282 -0.23 10.52 17.18
C ALA A 282 0.20 10.57 18.64
N SER A 283 1.11 9.68 19.06
CA SER A 283 1.67 9.69 20.41
C SER A 283 2.50 10.95 20.66
N ASP A 284 3.39 11.30 19.72
CA ASP A 284 4.26 12.47 19.83
C ASP A 284 3.46 13.79 19.86
N VAL A 285 2.44 13.91 19.00
CA VAL A 285 1.50 15.05 19.01
C VAL A 285 0.68 15.06 20.31
N GLY A 286 0.27 13.90 20.81
CA GLY A 286 -0.46 13.75 22.07
C GLY A 286 0.34 14.23 23.28
N ASP A 287 1.61 13.88 23.37
CA ASP A 287 2.53 14.31 24.43
C ASP A 287 2.77 15.83 24.36
N THR A 288 2.96 16.36 23.15
CA THR A 288 3.08 17.81 22.89
C THR A 288 1.83 18.56 23.35
N ARG A 289 0.64 18.06 22.98
CA ARG A 289 -0.65 18.61 23.39
C ARG A 289 -0.78 18.62 24.91
N PHE A 290 -0.44 17.53 25.59
CA PHE A 290 -0.55 17.43 27.05
C PHE A 290 0.33 18.48 27.73
N SER A 291 1.58 18.62 27.28
CA SER A 291 2.49 19.63 27.82
C SER A 291 2.01 21.06 27.57
N LEU A 292 1.50 21.36 26.37
CA LEU A 292 0.89 22.66 26.04
C LEU A 292 -0.35 22.95 26.89
N ALA A 293 -1.16 21.94 27.21
CA ALA A 293 -2.31 22.09 28.10
C ALA A 293 -1.86 22.47 29.52
N VAL A 294 -0.87 21.76 30.07
CA VAL A 294 -0.30 22.05 31.39
C VAL A 294 0.32 23.45 31.42
N ALA A 295 1.07 23.82 30.37
CA ALA A 295 1.63 25.16 30.21
C ALA A 295 0.52 26.24 30.20
N SER A 296 -0.55 26.03 29.45
CA SER A 296 -1.69 26.96 29.36
C SER A 296 -2.37 27.16 30.72
N VAL A 297 -2.59 26.09 31.48
CA VAL A 297 -3.15 26.16 32.85
C VAL A 297 -2.20 26.94 33.77
N SER A 298 -0.89 26.70 33.69
CA SER A 298 0.09 27.40 34.52
C SER A 298 0.12 28.91 34.27
N ILE A 299 -0.02 29.32 33.00
CA ILE A 299 -0.11 30.73 32.59
C ILE A 299 -1.38 31.37 33.16
N LEU A 300 -2.53 30.69 33.09
CA LEU A 300 -3.79 31.18 33.65
C LEU A 300 -3.72 31.37 35.18
N VAL A 301 -3.14 30.41 35.89
CA VAL A 301 -2.94 30.51 37.35
C VAL A 301 -1.99 31.66 37.68
N GLY A 302 -0.88 31.79 36.94
CA GLY A 302 0.07 32.89 37.13
C GLY A 302 -0.56 34.26 36.89
N TYR A 303 -1.31 34.42 35.79
CA TYR A 303 -1.99 35.67 35.48
C TYR A 303 -3.09 35.99 36.50
N GLY A 304 -3.85 34.98 36.93
CA GLY A 304 -4.87 35.13 37.98
C GLY A 304 -4.28 35.60 39.31
N LEU A 305 -3.10 35.11 39.71
CA LEU A 305 -2.39 35.57 40.90
C LEU A 305 -1.95 37.03 40.78
N VAL A 306 -1.40 37.44 39.63
CA VAL A 306 -0.97 38.83 39.39
C VAL A 306 -2.16 39.78 39.43
N VAL A 307 -3.24 39.47 38.69
CA VAL A 307 -4.45 40.29 38.68
C VAL A 307 -5.11 40.32 40.06
N GLY A 308 -5.15 39.20 40.78
CA GLY A 308 -5.65 39.13 42.15
C GLY A 308 -4.85 39.99 43.13
N LEU A 309 -3.51 39.99 43.02
CA LEU A 309 -2.63 40.85 43.80
C LEU A 309 -2.86 42.33 43.49
N ILE A 310 -2.94 42.70 42.21
CA ILE A 310 -3.22 44.08 41.79
C ILE A 310 -4.59 44.53 42.28
N GLY A 311 -5.62 43.69 42.10
CA GLY A 311 -6.98 43.95 42.58
C GLY A 311 -7.01 44.17 44.09
N THR A 312 -6.32 43.33 44.85
CA THR A 312 -6.21 43.46 46.31
C THR A 312 -5.48 44.72 46.72
N ALA A 313 -4.40 45.10 46.02
CA ALA A 313 -3.66 46.34 46.27
C ALA A 313 -4.52 47.59 45.98
N VAL A 314 -5.25 47.59 44.86
CA VAL A 314 -6.17 48.67 44.48
C VAL A 314 -7.33 48.77 45.49
N LEU A 315 -7.96 47.65 45.85
CA LEU A 315 -9.02 47.62 46.85
C LEU A 315 -8.51 48.11 48.21
N SER A 316 -7.33 47.69 48.65
CA SER A 316 -6.69 48.18 49.87
C SER A 316 -6.49 49.71 49.82
N ARG A 317 -6.02 50.24 48.69
CA ARG A 317 -5.86 51.68 48.47
C ARG A 317 -7.20 52.43 48.55
N ILE A 318 -8.26 51.88 47.96
CA ILE A 318 -9.61 52.43 48.00
C ILE A 318 -10.17 52.44 49.43
N PHE A 319 -9.99 51.35 50.19
CA PHE A 319 -10.43 51.28 51.58
C PHE A 319 -9.67 52.26 52.48
N LEU A 320 -8.36 52.46 52.26
CA LEU A 320 -7.59 53.49 52.95
C LEU A 320 -8.09 54.90 52.62
N TRP A 321 -8.39 55.18 51.35
CA TRP A 321 -8.98 56.46 50.93
C TRP A 321 -10.34 56.70 51.57
N ARG A 322 -11.22 55.68 51.58
CA ARG A 322 -12.52 55.75 52.25
C ARG A 322 -12.38 56.05 53.75
N ARG A 323 -11.47 55.37 54.44
CA ARG A 323 -11.19 55.61 55.87
C ARG A 323 -10.67 57.02 56.12
N THR A 324 -9.83 57.54 55.22
CA THR A 324 -9.30 58.91 55.32
C THR A 324 -10.39 59.94 55.08
N TYR A 325 -11.31 59.67 54.14
CA TYR A 325 -12.48 60.51 53.87
C TYR A 325 -13.47 60.52 55.05
N GLU A 326 -13.76 59.36 55.65
CA GLU A 326 -14.61 59.26 56.85
C GLU A 326 -13.99 60.02 58.05
N MET A 327 -12.67 59.96 58.26
CA MET A 327 -12.01 60.78 59.30
C MET A 327 -12.00 62.28 59.00
N ALA A 328 -11.93 62.68 57.73
CA ALA A 328 -12.02 64.09 57.33
C ALA A 328 -13.44 64.67 57.56
N GLN A 329 -14.49 63.86 57.42
CA GLN A 329 -15.87 64.28 57.75
C GLN A 329 -16.08 64.47 59.26
N ILE A 330 -15.45 63.64 60.12
CA ILE A 330 -15.54 63.78 61.58
C ILE A 330 -14.84 65.05 62.08
N GLY A 331 -13.79 65.51 61.39
CA GLY A 331 -13.13 66.81 61.66
C GLY A 331 -14.00 68.03 61.33
N SER A 332 -15.03 67.88 60.48
CA SER A 332 -15.91 69.00 60.09
C SER A 332 -17.05 69.27 61.08
N ILE A 333 -17.25 68.42 62.09
CA ILE A 333 -18.29 68.61 63.12
C ILE A 333 -17.74 69.39 64.33
N VAL A 334 -16.41 69.60 64.44
CA VAL A 334 -15.80 70.33 65.58
C VAL A 334 -15.33 71.74 65.20
N SER A 335 -15.42 72.18 63.93
CA SER A 335 -15.18 73.58 63.56
C SER A 335 -16.45 74.44 63.49
N GLY A 336 -17.59 73.94 63.96
CA GLY A 336 -18.86 74.67 64.04
C GLY A 336 -19.22 75.17 65.45
N GLY A 337 -18.31 75.02 66.42
CA GLY A 337 -18.50 75.47 67.79
C GLY A 337 -17.38 76.40 68.23
N GLU A 338 -17.78 77.62 68.63
CA GLU A 338 -17.04 78.65 69.34
C GLU A 338 -16.28 79.73 68.53
N ASN A 339 -16.97 80.87 68.47
CA ASN A 339 -16.57 82.28 68.64
C ASN A 339 -17.15 83.11 67.49
N ASP A 340 -18.00 84.12 67.68
CA ASP A 340 -18.08 85.07 68.80
C ASP A 340 -19.36 85.93 68.63
N VAL A 341 -19.89 86.46 69.77
CA VAL A 341 -20.85 87.58 69.96
C VAL A 341 -22.21 87.65 69.24
#